data_AF-A0A940U965-F1
#
_entry.id   AF-A0A940U965-F1
#
_cell.length_a   1.000
_cell.length_b   1.000
_cell.length_c   1.000
_cell.angle_alpha   90.00
_cell.angle_beta   90.00
_cell.angle_gamma   90.00
#
_symmetry.space_group_name_H-M   'P 1'
#
loop_
_entity.id
_entity.type
_entity.pdbx_description
1 polymer ?
#
loop_
_entity_poly.entity_id
_entity_poly.type
_entity_poly.pdbx_seq_one_letter_code
_entity_poly.pdbx_strand_id
1 'polypeptide(L)'
;ARKVFIPRITHVQESHDSASIAETVEWLREALRPNPRYWIDKNSQTWWIKEYATLVAMLAGFASILPLGLIFLRTNFFGAIRRSARWRYFCSRGTYFKYAAINGILLWLYLPLILILFGLHKYVLPIDRYFPMMMVNGIVWWFLGVNIIGGLLFRAWYRKQELRTGLTVTDLGISLKGDRRTSGGEQLLKTILLAGILFAFVYGSEHLLERIFLVDYRFVWPFASDLTPYRWRMFSLYYPFLLICFILSGMFLHGQIRRPEKASAGETFLSWSGYNVFALTAPLVLFLLIQYVPLFTTGFIPFEGPGGLFVVFMISLFHTLALLAITAVISTWFYVFTGQIYLGAFLNAALVAWMFASSQVIAPIPV
;
A
#
# COMPACT_ATOMS: atom_id res chain seq x y z
N ALA A 1 24.44 -30.77 19.82
CA ALA A 1 24.65 -29.47 20.51
C ALA A 1 23.60 -28.49 20.01
N ARG A 2 23.12 -27.55 20.84
CA ARG A 2 22.26 -26.45 20.36
C ARG A 2 23.16 -25.44 19.64
N LYS A 3 23.04 -25.31 18.32
CA LYS A 3 23.77 -24.32 17.50
C LYS A 3 22.83 -23.13 17.27
N VAL A 4 23.32 -21.92 17.49
CA VAL A 4 22.63 -20.68 17.12
C VAL A 4 23.37 -20.11 15.92
N PHE A 5 22.69 -20.03 14.77
CA PHE A 5 23.22 -19.44 13.55
C PHE A 5 22.58 -18.05 13.37
N ILE A 6 23.41 -17.01 13.29
CA ILE A 6 22.95 -15.61 13.18
C ILE A 6 23.53 -15.04 11.87
N PRO A 7 22.79 -15.14 10.76
CA PRO A 7 23.21 -14.55 9.49
C PRO A 7 23.07 -13.02 9.51
N ARG A 8 23.82 -12.33 8.63
CA ARG A 8 23.78 -10.86 8.51
C ARG A 8 22.57 -10.37 7.70
N ILE A 9 21.38 -10.71 8.18
CA ILE A 9 20.10 -10.37 7.57
C ILE A 9 19.12 -9.89 8.64
N THR A 10 17.98 -9.37 8.22
CA THR A 10 16.87 -9.05 9.13
C THR A 10 15.99 -10.28 9.39
N HIS A 11 15.21 -10.25 10.47
CA HIS A 11 14.18 -11.27 10.76
C HIS A 11 13.25 -11.57 9.57
N VAL A 12 12.95 -10.55 8.76
CA VAL A 12 12.06 -10.69 7.59
C VAL A 12 12.63 -11.63 6.53
N GLN A 13 13.95 -11.63 6.39
CA GLN A 13 14.64 -12.37 5.32
C GLN A 13 15.04 -13.78 5.76
N GLU A 14 14.80 -14.15 7.03
CA GLU A 14 15.29 -15.41 7.58
C GLU A 14 14.68 -16.63 6.87
N SER A 15 13.41 -16.55 6.48
CA SER A 15 12.74 -17.55 5.65
C SER A 15 13.09 -17.50 4.16
N HIS A 16 13.91 -16.53 3.74
CA HIS A 16 14.28 -16.24 2.35
C HIS A 16 15.79 -16.07 2.17
N ASP A 17 16.58 -16.60 3.10
CA ASP A 17 18.04 -16.60 3.04
C ASP A 17 18.57 -18.03 2.88
N SER A 18 19.45 -18.21 1.89
CA SER A 18 19.95 -19.55 1.55
C SER A 18 20.80 -20.14 2.67
N ALA A 19 21.51 -19.33 3.46
CA ALA A 19 22.32 -19.82 4.56
C ALA A 19 21.46 -20.24 5.76
N SER A 20 20.44 -19.44 6.13
CA SER A 20 19.45 -19.79 7.14
C SER A 20 18.77 -21.12 6.83
N ILE A 21 18.33 -21.29 5.58
CA ILE A 21 17.64 -22.51 5.13
C ILE A 21 18.61 -23.70 5.13
N ALA A 22 19.84 -23.51 4.64
CA ALA A 22 20.85 -24.57 4.62
C ALA A 22 21.14 -25.08 6.05
N GLU A 23 21.28 -24.18 7.01
CA GLU A 23 21.51 -24.53 8.42
C GLU A 23 20.30 -25.20 9.05
N THR A 24 19.08 -24.76 8.72
CA THR A 24 17.84 -25.40 9.19
C THR A 24 17.72 -26.83 8.66
N VAL A 25 17.98 -27.03 7.37
CA VAL A 25 17.92 -28.33 6.69
C VAL A 25 19.02 -29.27 7.22
N GLU A 26 20.22 -28.75 7.46
CA GLU A 26 21.31 -29.50 8.09
C GLU A 26 20.96 -29.95 9.51
N TRP A 27 20.38 -29.06 10.30
CA TRP A 27 19.91 -29.37 11.65
C TRP A 27 18.83 -30.46 11.63
N LEU A 28 17.87 -30.38 10.71
CA LEU A 28 16.85 -31.43 10.52
C LEU A 28 17.49 -32.77 10.15
N ARG A 29 18.52 -32.78 9.30
CA ARG A 29 19.26 -34.00 8.95
C ARG A 29 19.92 -34.63 10.16
N GLU A 30 20.62 -33.84 10.97
CA GLU A 30 21.30 -34.34 12.17
C GLU A 30 20.32 -34.88 13.22
N ALA A 31 19.15 -34.23 13.35
CA ALA A 31 18.12 -34.61 14.30
C ALA A 31 17.35 -35.87 13.86
N LEU A 32 16.90 -35.93 12.59
CA LEU A 32 16.05 -37.00 12.09
C LEU A 32 16.84 -38.20 11.54
N ARG A 33 18.12 -38.01 11.22
CA ARG A 33 19.03 -39.04 10.65
C ARG A 33 18.38 -39.83 9.50
N PRO A 34 17.88 -39.15 8.45
CA PRO A 34 17.24 -39.84 7.33
C PRO A 34 18.25 -40.73 6.59
N ASN A 35 17.74 -41.74 5.86
CA ASN A 35 18.60 -42.56 5.01
C ASN A 35 19.34 -41.66 3.99
N PRO A 36 20.69 -41.77 3.86
CA PRO A 36 21.49 -40.91 2.98
C PRO A 36 21.02 -40.86 1.52
N ARG A 37 20.36 -41.91 1.01
CA ARG A 37 19.85 -41.93 -0.37
C ARG A 37 18.74 -40.92 -0.64
N TYR A 38 18.05 -40.46 0.40
CA TYR A 38 16.98 -39.46 0.31
C TYR A 38 17.48 -38.05 0.64
N TRP A 39 18.77 -37.91 0.95
CA TRP A 39 19.36 -36.63 1.29
C TRP A 39 19.73 -35.84 0.02
N ILE A 40 19.26 -34.60 -0.04
CA ILE A 40 19.65 -33.62 -1.06
C ILE A 40 20.64 -32.67 -0.40
N ASP A 41 21.69 -32.26 -1.12
CA ASP A 41 22.67 -31.29 -0.60
C ASP A 41 21.97 -30.01 -0.11
N LYS A 42 22.37 -29.52 1.08
CA LYS A 42 21.72 -28.37 1.72
C LYS A 42 21.82 -27.07 0.91
N ASN A 43 22.77 -26.97 -0.02
CA ASN A 43 22.93 -25.82 -0.91
C ASN A 43 22.16 -25.99 -2.23
N SER A 44 21.64 -27.19 -2.53
CA SER A 44 20.81 -27.47 -3.70
C SER A 44 19.36 -27.01 -3.46
N GLN A 45 19.17 -25.70 -3.37
CA GLN A 45 17.90 -25.07 -3.02
C GLN A 45 17.15 -24.52 -4.24
N THR A 46 15.85 -24.85 -4.35
CA THR A 46 14.97 -24.41 -5.45
C THR A 46 13.74 -23.62 -4.99
N TRP A 47 13.55 -23.44 -3.68
CA TRP A 47 12.38 -22.75 -3.10
C TRP A 47 12.23 -21.31 -3.60
N TRP A 48 13.33 -20.63 -3.95
CA TRP A 48 13.30 -19.26 -4.46
C TRP A 48 12.52 -19.16 -5.77
N ILE A 49 12.54 -20.20 -6.61
CA ILE A 49 11.77 -20.26 -7.86
C ILE A 49 10.28 -20.09 -7.55
N LYS A 50 9.79 -20.80 -6.52
CA LYS A 50 8.39 -20.69 -6.09
C LYS A 50 8.08 -19.27 -5.59
N GLU A 51 8.93 -18.71 -4.72
CA GLU A 51 8.69 -17.38 -4.15
C GLU A 51 8.70 -16.27 -5.22
N TYR A 52 9.61 -16.34 -6.21
CA TYR A 52 9.58 -15.39 -7.33
C TYR A 52 8.39 -15.62 -8.27
N ALA A 53 7.97 -16.86 -8.49
CA ALA A 53 6.79 -17.16 -9.29
C ALA A 53 5.51 -16.58 -8.65
N THR A 54 5.35 -16.67 -7.33
CA THR A 54 4.21 -16.08 -6.61
C THR A 54 4.28 -14.55 -6.60
N LEU A 55 5.47 -13.95 -6.54
CA LEU A 55 5.66 -12.51 -6.76
C LEU A 55 5.19 -12.08 -8.15
N VAL A 56 5.61 -12.80 -9.20
CA VAL A 56 5.21 -12.50 -10.58
C VAL A 56 3.69 -12.65 -10.75
N ALA A 57 3.09 -13.70 -10.17
CA ALA A 57 1.64 -13.89 -10.18
C ALA A 57 0.91 -12.71 -9.50
N MET A 58 1.37 -12.27 -8.33
CA MET A 58 0.80 -11.12 -7.62
C MET A 58 0.92 -9.83 -8.44
N LEU A 59 2.10 -9.54 -9.00
CA LEU A 59 2.33 -8.34 -9.82
C LEU A 59 1.50 -8.37 -11.11
N ALA A 60 1.36 -9.53 -11.75
CA ALA A 60 0.51 -9.71 -12.92
C ALA A 60 -0.98 -9.53 -12.58
N GLY A 61 -1.41 -10.08 -11.45
CA GLY A 61 -2.76 -9.91 -10.90
C GLY A 61 -3.11 -8.43 -10.71
N PHE A 62 -2.27 -7.66 -10.01
CA PHE A 62 -2.48 -6.23 -9.87
C PHE A 62 -2.30 -5.45 -11.17
N ALA A 63 -1.33 -5.77 -12.01
CA ALA A 63 -1.11 -5.07 -13.28
C ALA A 63 -2.30 -5.25 -14.25
N SER A 64 -2.96 -6.41 -14.23
CA SER A 64 -4.09 -6.73 -15.11
C SER A 64 -5.34 -5.85 -14.88
N ILE A 65 -5.50 -5.27 -13.68
CA ILE A 65 -6.62 -4.34 -13.39
C ILE A 65 -6.51 -3.04 -14.21
N LEU A 66 -5.29 -2.68 -14.63
CA LEU A 66 -5.02 -1.45 -15.40
C LEU A 66 -5.65 -1.52 -16.81
N PRO A 67 -5.30 -2.48 -17.68
CA PRO A 67 -5.96 -2.63 -18.98
C PRO A 67 -7.43 -3.04 -18.84
N LEU A 68 -7.80 -3.86 -17.85
CA LEU A 68 -9.20 -4.24 -17.62
C LEU A 68 -10.07 -3.01 -17.33
N GLY A 69 -9.59 -2.12 -16.45
CA GLY A 69 -10.27 -0.86 -16.16
C GLY A 69 -10.40 0.04 -17.39
N LEU A 70 -9.41 0.06 -18.28
CA LEU A 70 -9.52 0.78 -19.56
C LEU A 70 -10.57 0.19 -20.49
N ILE A 71 -10.66 -1.15 -20.58
CA ILE A 71 -11.68 -1.83 -21.39
C ILE A 71 -13.07 -1.42 -20.90
N PHE A 72 -13.31 -1.47 -19.59
CA PHE A 72 -14.58 -1.03 -19.02
C PHE A 72 -14.85 0.45 -19.27
N LEU A 73 -13.87 1.35 -19.08
CA LEU A 73 -14.02 2.79 -19.34
C LEU A 73 -14.30 3.14 -20.81
N ARG A 74 -14.11 2.20 -21.76
CA ARG A 74 -14.49 2.36 -23.18
C ARG A 74 -15.91 1.88 -23.49
N THR A 75 -16.58 1.22 -22.55
CA THR A 75 -17.98 0.80 -22.73
C THR A 75 -18.94 1.98 -22.60
N ASN A 76 -20.14 1.87 -23.17
CA ASN A 76 -21.18 2.90 -23.06
C ASN A 76 -21.59 3.19 -21.62
N PHE A 77 -21.59 2.16 -20.76
CA PHE A 77 -22.04 2.30 -19.37
C PHE A 77 -21.04 3.08 -18.51
N PHE A 78 -19.76 2.66 -18.50
CA PHE A 78 -18.71 3.30 -17.69
C PHE A 78 -18.00 4.46 -18.40
N GLY A 79 -18.21 4.65 -19.71
CA GLY A 79 -17.67 5.78 -20.46
C GLY A 79 -18.05 7.15 -19.90
N ALA A 80 -19.17 7.23 -19.16
CA ALA A 80 -19.58 8.44 -18.43
C ALA A 80 -18.60 8.88 -17.31
N ILE A 81 -17.73 7.99 -16.83
CA ILE A 81 -16.68 8.30 -15.83
C ILE A 81 -15.46 8.92 -16.54
N ARG A 82 -15.24 8.58 -17.81
CA ARG A 82 -14.09 9.06 -18.57
C ARG A 82 -14.25 10.55 -18.85
N ARG A 83 -13.24 11.36 -18.48
CA ARG A 83 -13.18 12.77 -18.86
C ARG A 83 -11.94 13.04 -19.69
N SER A 84 -12.10 13.80 -20.77
CA SER A 84 -10.97 14.52 -21.38
C SER A 84 -10.65 15.70 -20.47
N ALA A 85 -9.89 15.44 -19.41
CA ALA A 85 -9.58 16.48 -18.47
C ALA A 85 -8.66 17.52 -19.13
N ARG A 86 -9.19 18.71 -19.43
CA ARG A 86 -8.37 19.87 -19.75
C ARG A 86 -7.89 20.46 -18.43
N TRP A 87 -6.70 20.08 -18.00
CA TRP A 87 -6.14 20.55 -16.74
C TRP A 87 -5.63 21.98 -16.87
N ARG A 88 -6.11 22.87 -15.99
CA ARG A 88 -5.62 24.26 -15.92
C ARG A 88 -4.44 24.43 -14.98
N TYR A 89 -4.29 23.52 -14.00
CA TYR A 89 -3.26 23.62 -12.97
C TYR A 89 -2.17 22.56 -13.14
N PHE A 90 -0.92 23.01 -13.07
CA PHE A 90 0.26 22.16 -12.99
C PHE A 90 1.24 22.72 -11.95
N CYS A 91 1.84 21.83 -11.17
CA CYS A 91 2.79 22.17 -10.14
C CYS A 91 4.20 22.35 -10.75
N SER A 92 4.86 23.46 -10.43
CA SER A 92 6.26 23.69 -10.82
C SER A 92 7.21 22.71 -10.10
N ARG A 93 8.43 22.50 -10.61
CA ARG A 93 9.38 21.54 -10.02
C ARG A 93 9.77 21.92 -8.58
N GLY A 94 10.06 23.20 -8.32
CA GLY A 94 10.40 23.66 -6.98
C GLY A 94 9.23 23.54 -5.99
N THR A 95 8.02 23.89 -6.45
CA THR A 95 6.80 23.74 -5.64
C THR A 95 6.49 22.28 -5.33
N TYR A 96 6.75 21.37 -6.27
CA TYR A 96 6.59 19.94 -6.06
C TYR A 96 7.48 19.45 -4.91
N PHE A 97 8.79 19.75 -4.94
CA PHE A 97 9.69 19.29 -3.88
C PHE A 97 9.35 19.92 -2.52
N LYS A 98 8.88 21.16 -2.49
CA LYS A 98 8.38 21.80 -1.27
C LYS A 98 7.22 21.01 -0.65
N TYR A 99 6.18 20.70 -1.42
CA TYR A 99 5.02 19.98 -0.90
C TYR A 99 5.30 18.50 -0.64
N ALA A 100 6.16 17.86 -1.45
CA ALA A 100 6.65 16.51 -1.19
C ALA A 100 7.46 16.44 0.12
N ALA A 101 8.31 17.44 0.41
CA ALA A 101 9.05 17.52 1.65
C ALA A 101 8.13 17.73 2.87
N ILE A 102 7.12 18.61 2.76
CA ILE A 102 6.10 18.79 3.82
C ILE A 102 5.37 17.46 4.07
N ASN A 103 4.94 16.77 3.01
CA ASN A 103 4.32 15.45 3.15
C ASN A 103 5.29 14.43 3.75
N GLY A 104 6.58 14.48 3.41
CA GLY A 104 7.60 13.62 3.99
C GLY A 104 7.77 13.81 5.50
N ILE A 105 7.73 15.06 5.97
CA ILE A 105 7.73 15.37 7.41
C ILE A 105 6.48 14.78 8.09
N LEU A 106 5.30 14.87 7.45
CA LEU A 106 4.10 14.24 7.97
C LEU A 106 4.26 12.71 8.05
N LEU A 107 4.79 12.07 6.99
CA LEU A 107 5.04 10.63 7.00
C LEU A 107 6.01 10.22 8.12
N TRP A 108 6.98 11.07 8.48
CA TRP A 108 7.90 10.82 9.60
C TRP A 108 7.25 10.90 10.99
N LEU A 109 5.99 11.35 11.09
CA LEU A 109 5.21 11.22 12.32
C LEU A 109 4.81 9.76 12.62
N TYR A 110 5.29 8.78 11.85
CA TYR A 110 5.03 7.34 12.03
C TYR A 110 5.27 6.85 13.46
N LEU A 111 6.49 6.93 13.97
CA LEU A 111 6.80 6.47 15.33
C LEU A 111 6.07 7.29 16.41
N PRO A 112 6.05 8.64 16.37
CA PRO A 112 5.29 9.42 17.34
C PRO A 112 3.80 9.08 17.40
N LEU A 113 3.14 8.92 16.25
CA LEU A 113 1.71 8.58 16.22
C LEU A 113 1.45 7.16 16.71
N ILE A 114 2.34 6.21 16.45
CA ILE A 114 2.25 4.86 17.01
C ILE A 114 2.37 4.87 18.54
N LEU A 115 3.26 5.69 19.12
CA LEU A 115 3.34 5.85 20.58
C LEU A 115 2.06 6.39 21.18
N ILE A 116 1.49 7.45 20.57
CA ILE A 116 0.22 8.04 21.00
C ILE A 116 -0.89 7.00 20.92
N LEU A 117 -0.92 6.23 19.83
CA LEU A 117 -1.89 5.15 19.62
C LEU A 117 -1.76 4.06 20.69
N PHE A 118 -0.55 3.72 21.12
CA PHE A 118 -0.37 2.75 22.21
C PHE A 118 -0.83 3.30 23.56
N GLY A 119 -0.55 4.56 23.86
CA GLY A 119 -1.12 5.22 25.03
C GLY A 119 -2.64 5.16 25.00
N LEU A 120 -3.25 5.47 23.86
CA LEU A 120 -4.70 5.38 23.68
C LEU A 120 -5.23 3.96 23.93
N HIS A 121 -4.57 2.94 23.38
CA HIS A 121 -5.01 1.56 23.55
C HIS A 121 -4.83 1.04 24.98
N LYS A 122 -3.81 1.53 25.69
CA LYS A 122 -3.53 1.15 27.08
C LYS A 122 -4.50 1.82 28.06
N TYR A 123 -4.87 3.07 27.83
CA TYR A 123 -5.56 3.89 28.83
C TYR A 123 -7.03 4.20 28.49
N VAL A 124 -7.44 4.09 27.23
CA VAL A 124 -8.75 4.57 26.77
C VAL A 124 -9.54 3.50 26.01
N LEU A 125 -8.94 2.85 25.02
CA LEU A 125 -9.61 1.91 24.11
C LEU A 125 -8.84 0.60 23.98
N PRO A 126 -9.14 -0.43 24.79
CA PRO A 126 -8.49 -1.72 24.70
C PRO A 126 -8.53 -2.31 23.27
N ILE A 127 -7.36 -2.81 22.82
CA ILE A 127 -7.12 -3.22 21.43
C ILE A 127 -7.94 -4.44 21.00
N ASP A 128 -8.22 -5.33 21.94
CA ASP A 128 -8.93 -6.59 21.79
C ASP A 128 -10.42 -6.39 21.46
N ARG A 129 -10.98 -5.20 21.67
CA ARG A 129 -12.43 -5.00 21.57
C ARG A 129 -12.91 -4.56 20.18
N TYR A 130 -12.29 -3.53 19.61
CA TYR A 130 -12.79 -2.91 18.38
C TYR A 130 -11.83 -3.02 17.19
N PHE A 131 -10.53 -3.07 17.43
CA PHE A 131 -9.51 -3.06 16.39
C PHE A 131 -8.42 -4.10 16.70
N PRO A 132 -8.68 -5.41 16.50
CA PRO A 132 -7.85 -6.48 17.02
C PRO A 132 -6.52 -6.67 16.26
N MET A 133 -6.28 -5.97 15.14
CA MET A 133 -5.06 -6.11 14.34
C MET A 133 -4.04 -5.03 14.71
N MET A 134 -3.16 -5.32 15.68
CA MET A 134 -2.21 -4.32 16.24
C MET A 134 -1.31 -3.67 15.17
N MET A 135 -0.69 -4.47 14.30
CA MET A 135 0.21 -3.95 13.28
C MET A 135 -0.54 -3.11 12.23
N VAL A 136 -1.77 -3.53 11.89
CA VAL A 136 -2.66 -2.77 10.99
C VAL A 136 -3.05 -1.44 11.63
N ASN A 137 -3.37 -1.43 12.92
CA ASN A 137 -3.71 -0.21 13.64
C ASN A 137 -2.58 0.82 13.54
N GLY A 138 -1.34 0.40 13.78
CA GLY A 138 -0.19 1.29 13.67
C GLY A 138 -0.11 1.98 12.31
N ILE A 139 -0.29 1.22 11.22
CA ILE A 139 -0.25 1.77 9.86
C ILE A 139 -1.49 2.60 9.53
N VAL A 140 -2.70 2.08 9.77
CA VAL A 140 -3.96 2.74 9.37
C VAL A 140 -4.15 4.04 10.13
N TRP A 141 -3.93 4.07 11.44
CA TRP A 141 -4.16 5.28 12.23
C TRP A 141 -3.08 6.33 12.00
N TRP A 142 -1.83 5.92 11.79
CA TRP A 142 -0.79 6.83 11.29
C TRP A 142 -1.21 7.42 9.95
N PHE A 143 -1.56 6.57 8.98
CA PHE A 143 -1.89 6.99 7.63
C PHE A 143 -3.12 7.91 7.62
N LEU A 144 -4.11 7.63 8.45
CA LEU A 144 -5.28 8.49 8.64
C LEU A 144 -4.91 9.83 9.26
N GLY A 145 -4.13 9.84 10.33
CA GLY A 145 -3.69 11.07 11.00
C GLY A 145 -2.92 12.00 10.07
N VAL A 146 -1.93 11.47 9.35
CA VAL A 146 -1.13 12.26 8.41
C VAL A 146 -1.95 12.73 7.21
N ASN A 147 -2.88 11.93 6.70
CA ASN A 147 -3.76 12.35 5.60
C ASN A 147 -4.77 13.40 6.04
N ILE A 148 -5.34 13.32 7.26
CA ILE A 148 -6.24 14.36 7.79
C ILE A 148 -5.49 15.69 7.91
N ILE A 149 -4.30 15.69 8.52
CA ILE A 149 -3.45 16.88 8.62
C ILE A 149 -3.10 17.40 7.22
N GLY A 150 -2.69 16.52 6.31
CA GLY A 150 -2.41 16.85 4.92
C GLY A 150 -3.63 17.45 4.19
N GLY A 151 -4.84 16.93 4.44
CA GLY A 151 -6.09 17.44 3.91
C GLY A 151 -6.43 18.86 4.41
N LEU A 152 -6.12 19.16 5.69
CA LEU A 152 -6.26 20.52 6.23
C LEU A 152 -5.27 21.49 5.57
N LEU A 153 -4.01 21.07 5.40
CA LEU A 153 -3.00 21.85 4.68
C LEU A 153 -3.37 22.06 3.21
N PHE A 154 -3.89 21.03 2.55
CA PHE A 154 -4.42 21.10 1.20
C PHE A 154 -5.58 22.10 1.11
N ARG A 155 -6.52 22.06 2.05
CA ARG A 155 -7.65 23.01 2.09
C ARG A 155 -7.17 24.46 2.25
N ALA A 156 -6.20 24.70 3.13
CA ALA A 156 -5.60 26.02 3.31
C ALA A 156 -4.88 26.50 2.03
N TRP A 157 -4.14 25.61 1.38
CA TRP A 157 -3.51 25.87 0.09
C TRP A 157 -4.52 26.16 -1.01
N TYR A 158 -5.57 25.34 -1.14
CA TYR A 158 -6.61 25.47 -2.16
C TYR A 158 -7.32 26.82 -2.07
N ARG A 159 -7.77 27.22 -0.87
CA ARG A 159 -8.40 28.53 -0.65
C ARG A 159 -7.51 29.68 -1.13
N LYS A 160 -6.20 29.58 -0.91
CA LYS A 160 -5.24 30.59 -1.35
C LYS A 160 -5.07 30.61 -2.87
N GLN A 161 -5.14 29.46 -3.54
CA GLN A 161 -5.07 29.36 -5.00
C GLN A 161 -6.36 29.79 -5.68
N GLU A 162 -7.52 29.43 -5.12
CA GLU A 162 -8.84 29.85 -5.58
C GLU A 162 -8.92 31.39 -5.61
N LEU A 163 -8.54 32.05 -4.52
CA LEU A 163 -8.51 33.52 -4.43
C LEU A 163 -7.53 34.19 -5.40
N ARG A 164 -6.38 33.56 -5.69
CA ARG A 164 -5.30 34.16 -6.51
C ARG A 164 -5.41 33.90 -8.00
N THR A 165 -5.92 32.74 -8.38
CA THR A 165 -5.86 32.21 -9.75
C THR A 165 -7.21 31.80 -10.30
N GLY A 166 -8.27 31.80 -9.46
CA GLY A 166 -9.58 31.28 -9.83
C GLY A 166 -9.60 29.76 -10.03
N LEU A 167 -8.66 29.04 -9.40
CA LEU A 167 -8.57 27.58 -9.45
C LEU A 167 -9.83 26.94 -8.84
N THR A 168 -10.42 25.98 -9.56
CA THR A 168 -11.62 25.29 -9.09
C THR A 168 -11.33 23.86 -8.65
N VAL A 169 -12.18 23.29 -7.80
CA VAL A 169 -12.14 21.85 -7.45
C VAL A 169 -12.33 20.92 -8.66
N THR A 170 -12.93 21.42 -9.75
CA THR A 170 -13.05 20.66 -11.01
C THR A 170 -11.70 20.48 -11.69
N ASP A 171 -10.85 21.52 -11.68
CA ASP A 171 -9.50 21.50 -12.25
C ASP A 171 -8.57 20.51 -11.51
N LEU A 172 -8.91 20.14 -10.28
CA LEU A 172 -8.15 19.21 -9.44
C LEU A 172 -8.68 17.76 -9.54
N GLY A 173 -9.75 17.52 -10.29
CA GLY A 173 -10.36 16.19 -10.40
C GLY A 173 -11.13 15.76 -9.15
N ILE A 174 -11.54 16.73 -8.31
CA ILE A 174 -12.32 16.51 -7.09
C ILE A 174 -13.82 16.61 -7.37
N SER A 175 -14.24 17.42 -8.35
CA SER A 175 -15.67 17.53 -8.66
C SER A 175 -16.20 16.34 -9.45
N LEU A 176 -17.24 15.70 -8.90
CA LEU A 176 -18.07 14.72 -9.60
C LEU A 176 -19.06 15.37 -10.59
N LYS A 177 -19.31 16.68 -10.51
CA LYS A 177 -20.12 17.41 -11.50
C LYS A 177 -19.21 17.98 -12.58
N GLY A 178 -19.34 17.51 -13.81
CA GLY A 178 -18.49 17.96 -14.91
C GLY A 178 -19.11 17.88 -16.30
N ASP A 179 -20.25 17.21 -16.46
CA ASP A 179 -21.02 17.29 -17.69
C ASP A 179 -22.50 17.49 -17.36
N ARG A 180 -23.18 18.33 -18.14
CA ARG A 180 -24.61 18.68 -17.99
C ARG A 180 -25.56 17.47 -18.10
N ARG A 181 -25.04 16.29 -18.47
CA ARG A 181 -25.82 15.12 -18.92
C ARG A 181 -26.01 14.01 -17.86
N THR A 182 -25.21 13.98 -16.79
CA THR A 182 -25.30 12.94 -15.74
C THR A 182 -25.19 13.56 -14.35
N SER A 183 -25.99 13.08 -13.39
CA SER A 183 -25.89 13.55 -12.02
C SER A 183 -24.57 13.10 -11.36
N GLY A 184 -24.04 13.89 -10.43
CA GLY A 184 -22.81 13.52 -9.70
C GLY A 184 -22.95 12.21 -8.91
N GLY A 185 -24.17 11.87 -8.46
CA GLY A 185 -24.46 10.61 -7.77
C GLY A 185 -24.39 9.41 -8.70
N GLU A 186 -24.88 9.55 -9.94
CA GLU A 186 -24.76 8.49 -10.96
C GLU A 186 -23.29 8.20 -11.31
N GLN A 187 -22.47 9.25 -11.49
CA GLN A 187 -21.03 9.09 -11.74
C GLN A 187 -20.32 8.41 -10.57
N LEU A 188 -20.67 8.78 -9.34
CA LEU A 188 -20.12 8.16 -8.13
C LEU A 188 -20.49 6.68 -8.05
N LEU A 189 -21.76 6.34 -8.28
CA LEU A 189 -22.23 4.95 -8.23
C LEU A 189 -21.53 4.09 -9.29
N LYS A 190 -21.40 4.59 -10.53
CA LYS A 190 -20.66 3.90 -11.59
C LYS A 190 -19.18 3.73 -11.22
N THR A 191 -18.58 4.73 -10.56
CA THR A 191 -17.19 4.65 -10.07
C THR A 191 -17.01 3.59 -9.01
N ILE A 192 -17.91 3.53 -8.02
CA ILE A 192 -17.92 2.50 -6.97
C ILE A 192 -18.11 1.12 -7.58
N LEU A 193 -19.06 0.98 -8.51
CA LEU A 193 -19.33 -0.29 -9.19
C LEU A 193 -18.12 -0.77 -9.99
N LEU A 194 -17.47 0.13 -10.75
CA LEU A 194 -16.26 -0.23 -11.48
C LEU A 194 -15.11 -0.63 -10.55
N ALA A 195 -14.88 0.12 -9.46
CA ALA A 195 -13.88 -0.25 -8.45
C ALA A 195 -14.18 -1.63 -7.85
N GLY A 196 -15.46 -1.92 -7.54
CA GLY A 196 -15.91 -3.20 -7.04
C GLY A 196 -15.67 -4.35 -8.02
N ILE A 197 -15.95 -4.16 -9.31
CA ILE A 197 -15.69 -5.15 -10.37
C ILE A 197 -14.19 -5.43 -10.49
N LEU A 198 -13.35 -4.39 -10.50
CA LEU A 198 -11.90 -4.54 -10.59
C LEU A 198 -11.31 -5.24 -9.36
N PHE A 199 -11.82 -4.91 -8.17
CA PHE A 199 -11.44 -5.59 -6.93
C PHE A 199 -11.88 -7.06 -6.94
N ALA A 200 -13.14 -7.33 -7.30
CA ALA A 200 -13.66 -8.69 -7.39
C ALA A 200 -12.90 -9.54 -8.42
N PHE A 201 -12.44 -8.93 -9.52
CA PHE A 201 -11.62 -9.60 -10.52
C PHE A 201 -10.26 -10.03 -9.94
N VAL A 202 -9.52 -9.13 -9.29
CA VAL A 202 -8.19 -9.49 -8.74
C VAL A 202 -8.29 -10.45 -7.56
N TYR A 203 -9.28 -10.25 -6.67
CA TYR A 203 -9.57 -11.18 -5.57
C TYR A 203 -10.00 -12.56 -6.11
N GLY A 204 -10.91 -12.60 -7.08
CA GLY A 204 -11.36 -13.84 -7.69
C GLY A 204 -10.26 -14.57 -8.47
N SER A 205 -9.33 -13.83 -9.08
CA SER A 205 -8.17 -14.42 -9.75
C SER A 205 -7.24 -15.11 -8.75
N GLU A 206 -6.98 -14.46 -7.61
CA GLU A 206 -6.20 -15.04 -6.52
C GLU A 206 -6.88 -16.29 -5.95
N HIS A 207 -8.16 -16.17 -5.59
CA HIS A 207 -8.98 -17.29 -5.12
C HIS A 207 -8.95 -18.50 -6.07
N LEU A 208 -9.06 -18.24 -7.38
CA LEU A 208 -9.03 -19.30 -8.39
C LEU A 208 -7.67 -19.99 -8.46
N LEU A 209 -6.58 -19.22 -8.38
CA LEU A 209 -5.20 -19.75 -8.37
C LEU A 209 -4.94 -20.60 -7.12
N GLU A 210 -5.40 -20.15 -5.95
CA GLU A 210 -5.28 -20.92 -4.72
C GLU A 210 -6.08 -22.22 -4.81
N ARG A 211 -7.31 -22.19 -5.34
CA ARG A 211 -8.17 -23.38 -5.46
C ARG A 211 -7.68 -24.42 -6.46
N ILE A 212 -7.15 -24.00 -7.61
CA ILE A 212 -6.74 -24.92 -8.67
C ILE A 212 -5.30 -25.39 -8.47
N PHE A 213 -4.39 -24.46 -8.10
CA PHE A 213 -2.95 -24.72 -8.12
C PHE A 213 -2.30 -24.66 -6.73
N LEU A 214 -3.04 -24.30 -5.67
CA LEU A 214 -2.49 -24.04 -4.33
C LEU A 214 -1.40 -22.96 -4.35
N VAL A 215 -1.61 -21.95 -5.21
CA VAL A 215 -0.74 -20.80 -5.40
C VAL A 215 -1.46 -19.53 -4.93
N ASP A 216 -0.86 -18.82 -3.98
CA ASP A 216 -1.34 -17.56 -3.41
C ASP A 216 -0.51 -16.36 -3.89
N TYR A 217 -1.06 -15.14 -3.74
CA TYR A 217 -0.33 -13.90 -3.99
C TYR A 217 0.53 -13.53 -2.78
N ARG A 218 1.65 -14.26 -2.62
CA ARG A 218 2.62 -13.99 -1.54
C ARG A 218 4.03 -13.70 -2.06
N PHE A 219 4.73 -12.83 -1.37
CA PHE A 219 6.17 -12.68 -1.51
C PHE A 219 6.74 -12.03 -0.26
N VAL A 220 7.53 -12.77 0.51
CA VAL A 220 8.08 -12.39 1.83
C VAL A 220 7.00 -12.16 2.90
N TRP A 221 5.91 -11.47 2.55
CA TRP A 221 4.71 -11.33 3.35
C TRP A 221 3.49 -11.91 2.61
N PRO A 222 2.57 -12.59 3.31
CA PRO A 222 1.40 -13.23 2.71
C PRO A 222 0.23 -12.25 2.57
N PHE A 223 0.40 -11.16 1.82
CA PHE A 223 -0.56 -10.04 1.82
C PHE A 223 -1.81 -10.23 0.97
N ALA A 224 -1.98 -11.25 0.15
CA ALA A 224 -3.19 -11.36 -0.68
C ALA A 224 -3.64 -12.82 -0.73
N SER A 225 -4.30 -13.23 0.34
CA SER A 225 -4.85 -14.57 0.52
C SER A 225 -6.35 -14.51 0.72
N ASP A 226 -6.98 -15.69 0.62
CA ASP A 226 -8.40 -15.89 0.89
C ASP A 226 -8.86 -15.35 2.25
N LEU A 227 -10.03 -14.70 2.24
CA LEU A 227 -10.63 -14.14 3.45
C LEU A 227 -11.69 -15.07 4.03
N THR A 228 -11.48 -15.49 5.28
CA THR A 228 -12.53 -16.13 6.08
C THR A 228 -13.67 -15.14 6.37
N PRO A 229 -14.88 -15.61 6.73
CA PRO A 229 -15.99 -14.71 7.09
C PRO A 229 -15.64 -13.68 8.17
N TYR A 230 -14.77 -14.05 9.12
CA TYR A 230 -14.27 -13.12 10.13
C TYR A 230 -13.32 -12.06 9.54
N ARG A 231 -12.41 -12.46 8.64
CA ARG A 231 -11.50 -11.52 7.97
C ARG A 231 -12.24 -10.59 7.01
N TRP A 232 -13.37 -11.00 6.43
CA TRP A 232 -14.28 -10.09 5.71
C TRP A 232 -14.88 -8.98 6.60
N ARG A 233 -15.15 -9.29 7.88
CA ARG A 233 -15.55 -8.25 8.86
C ARG A 233 -14.41 -7.28 9.12
N MET A 234 -13.18 -7.79 9.24
CA MET A 234 -11.98 -6.94 9.36
C MET A 234 -11.77 -6.06 8.13
N PHE A 235 -11.89 -6.60 6.92
CA PHE A 235 -11.89 -5.81 5.69
C PHE A 235 -12.88 -4.64 5.79
N SER A 236 -14.12 -4.95 6.17
CA SER A 236 -15.21 -3.97 6.24
C SER A 236 -14.99 -2.91 7.33
N LEU A 237 -14.34 -3.29 8.43
CA LEU A 237 -13.98 -2.40 9.53
C LEU A 237 -12.93 -1.35 9.12
N TYR A 238 -11.87 -1.76 8.42
CA TYR A 238 -10.75 -0.87 8.08
C TYR A 238 -10.94 -0.12 6.75
N TYR A 239 -11.73 -0.68 5.82
CA TYR A 239 -12.02 -0.08 4.51
C TYR A 239 -12.44 1.40 4.55
N PRO A 240 -13.41 1.85 5.38
CA PRO A 240 -13.85 3.26 5.36
C PRO A 240 -12.73 4.23 5.77
N PHE A 241 -11.86 3.84 6.70
CA PHE A 241 -10.73 4.67 7.11
C PHE A 241 -9.68 4.77 6.01
N LEU A 242 -9.35 3.64 5.38
CA LEU A 242 -8.45 3.60 4.24
C LEU A 242 -9.00 4.39 3.05
N LEU A 243 -10.31 4.35 2.81
CA LEU A 243 -10.96 5.14 1.77
C LEU A 243 -10.78 6.64 1.98
N ILE A 244 -10.96 7.12 3.22
CA ILE A 244 -10.69 8.53 3.57
C ILE A 244 -9.22 8.86 3.25
N CYS A 245 -8.28 8.00 3.66
CA CYS A 245 -6.87 8.21 3.39
C CYS A 245 -6.56 8.31 1.89
N PHE A 246 -7.07 7.38 1.09
CA PHE A 246 -6.80 7.36 -0.35
C PHE A 246 -7.48 8.48 -1.13
N ILE A 247 -8.64 8.98 -0.66
CA ILE A 247 -9.24 10.21 -1.21
C ILE A 247 -8.32 11.42 -0.93
N LEU A 248 -7.87 11.58 0.32
CA LEU A 248 -6.98 12.68 0.72
C LEU A 248 -5.62 12.61 0.00
N SER A 249 -5.04 11.41 -0.10
CA SER A 249 -3.84 11.15 -0.88
C SER A 249 -4.05 11.45 -2.36
N GLY A 250 -5.19 11.08 -2.94
CA GLY A 250 -5.54 11.41 -4.32
C GLY A 250 -5.59 12.92 -4.58
N MET A 251 -6.17 13.70 -3.65
CA MET A 251 -6.16 15.17 -3.74
C MET A 251 -4.75 15.75 -3.67
N PHE A 252 -3.90 15.19 -2.82
CA PHE A 252 -2.49 15.60 -2.73
C PHE A 252 -1.75 15.31 -4.04
N LEU A 253 -1.70 14.04 -4.44
CA LEU A 253 -0.93 13.54 -5.59
C LEU A 253 -1.39 14.17 -6.91
N HIS A 254 -2.69 14.11 -7.19
CA HIS A 254 -3.25 14.48 -8.48
C HIS A 254 -3.85 15.88 -8.52
N GLY A 255 -4.05 16.50 -7.34
CA GLY A 255 -4.45 17.89 -7.23
C GLY A 255 -3.24 18.80 -7.01
N GLN A 256 -2.65 18.76 -5.81
CA GLN A 256 -1.67 19.76 -5.37
C GLN A 256 -0.31 19.64 -6.07
N ILE A 257 0.22 18.42 -6.20
CA ILE A 257 1.57 18.18 -6.73
C ILE A 257 1.60 17.68 -8.18
N ARG A 258 0.45 17.69 -8.87
CA ARG A 258 0.30 17.21 -10.25
C ARG A 258 1.32 17.86 -11.19
N ARG A 259 2.04 17.04 -11.95
CA ARG A 259 3.06 17.49 -12.91
C ARG A 259 2.41 17.86 -14.26
N PRO A 260 3.10 18.63 -15.13
CA PRO A 260 2.63 18.87 -16.50
C PRO A 260 2.41 17.57 -17.28
N GLU A 261 1.42 17.58 -18.17
CA GLU A 261 1.20 16.49 -19.14
C GLU A 261 2.37 16.36 -20.12
N LYS A 262 2.52 15.17 -20.68
CA LYS A 262 3.52 14.82 -21.71
C LYS A 262 2.84 14.60 -23.07
N ALA A 263 3.61 14.23 -24.09
CA ALA A 263 3.09 14.13 -25.45
C ALA A 263 2.05 13.00 -25.59
N SER A 264 2.17 11.93 -24.80
CA SER A 264 1.20 10.85 -24.76
C SER A 264 0.66 10.56 -23.35
N ALA A 265 -0.49 9.89 -23.29
CA ALA A 265 -1.06 9.40 -22.04
C ALA A 265 -0.13 8.41 -21.32
N GLY A 266 0.60 7.57 -22.09
CA GLY A 266 1.58 6.64 -21.54
C GLY A 266 2.78 7.34 -20.90
N GLU A 267 3.35 8.34 -21.57
CA GLU A 267 4.43 9.17 -21.00
C GLU A 267 3.97 9.96 -19.78
N THR A 268 2.74 10.49 -19.82
CA THR A 268 2.14 11.20 -18.69
C THR A 268 1.97 10.26 -17.51
N PHE A 269 1.44 9.05 -17.73
CA PHE A 269 1.32 8.02 -16.71
C PHE A 269 2.67 7.63 -16.09
N LEU A 270 3.69 7.34 -16.91
CA LEU A 270 5.02 6.97 -16.42
C LEU A 270 5.65 8.10 -15.60
N SER A 271 5.58 9.34 -16.11
CA SER A 271 6.14 10.50 -15.42
C SER A 271 5.41 10.76 -14.10
N TRP A 272 4.08 10.83 -14.11
CA TRP A 272 3.30 11.10 -12.92
C TRP A 272 3.43 9.99 -11.88
N SER A 273 3.46 8.72 -12.32
CA SER A 273 3.67 7.59 -11.41
C SER A 273 5.03 7.68 -10.74
N GLY A 274 6.11 7.97 -11.47
CA GLY A 274 7.44 8.15 -10.88
C GLY A 274 7.48 9.26 -9.82
N TYR A 275 6.89 10.42 -10.10
CA TYR A 275 6.80 11.51 -9.13
C TYR A 275 5.88 11.16 -7.94
N ASN A 276 4.76 10.49 -8.16
CA ASN A 276 3.84 10.13 -7.08
C ASN A 276 4.45 9.06 -6.16
N VAL A 277 5.07 8.03 -6.74
CA VAL A 277 5.83 7.01 -6.00
C VAL A 277 6.94 7.69 -5.19
N PHE A 278 7.74 8.57 -5.81
CA PHE A 278 8.81 9.28 -5.10
C PHE A 278 8.28 10.09 -3.91
N ALA A 279 7.18 10.84 -4.08
CA ALA A 279 6.60 11.67 -3.02
C ALA A 279 6.12 10.87 -1.80
N LEU A 280 5.67 9.63 -2.00
CA LEU A 280 5.19 8.76 -0.92
C LEU A 280 6.27 7.86 -0.33
N THR A 281 7.25 7.43 -1.13
CA THR A 281 8.23 6.42 -0.73
C THR A 281 9.56 7.00 -0.28
N ALA A 282 10.06 8.08 -0.90
CA ALA A 282 11.37 8.62 -0.56
C ALA A 282 11.54 8.98 0.93
N PRO A 283 10.54 9.60 1.60
CA PRO A 283 10.64 9.87 3.04
C PRO A 283 10.77 8.59 3.88
N LEU A 284 10.03 7.54 3.54
CA LEU A 284 10.08 6.26 4.26
C LEU A 284 11.37 5.49 3.97
N VAL A 285 11.90 5.57 2.74
CA VAL A 285 13.23 5.02 2.40
C VAL A 285 14.31 5.70 3.24
N LEU A 286 14.30 7.03 3.34
CA LEU A 286 15.24 7.74 4.21
C LEU A 286 15.10 7.31 5.67
N PHE A 287 13.86 7.07 6.12
CA PHE A 287 13.62 6.61 7.48
C PHE A 287 14.17 5.20 7.75
N LEU A 288 14.01 4.29 6.79
CA LEU A 288 14.63 2.96 6.81
C LEU A 288 16.16 3.04 6.76
N LEU A 289 16.74 3.92 5.95
CA LEU A 289 18.20 4.08 5.89
C LEU A 289 18.77 4.51 7.24
N ILE A 290 18.09 5.43 7.94
CA ILE A 290 18.49 5.84 9.30
C ILE A 290 18.48 4.64 10.25
N GLN A 291 17.51 3.73 10.18
CA GLN A 291 17.42 2.55 11.04
C GLN A 291 18.45 1.47 10.68
N TYR A 292 18.53 1.11 9.40
CA TYR A 292 19.21 -0.12 8.97
C TYR A 292 20.68 0.09 8.57
N VAL A 293 21.09 1.30 8.14
CA VAL A 293 22.51 1.55 7.84
C VAL A 293 23.38 1.43 9.10
N PRO A 294 23.04 2.06 10.25
CA PRO A 294 23.79 1.86 11.49
C PRO A 294 23.75 0.40 11.96
N LEU A 295 22.61 -0.28 11.86
CA LEU A 295 22.49 -1.69 12.25
C LEU A 295 23.48 -2.57 11.49
N PHE A 296 23.55 -2.46 10.16
CA PHE A 296 24.42 -3.31 9.36
C PHE A 296 25.90 -2.91 9.37
N THR A 297 26.22 -1.67 9.74
CA THR A 297 27.60 -1.16 9.75
C THR A 297 28.26 -1.22 11.13
N THR A 298 27.50 -0.96 12.20
CA THR A 298 28.03 -0.86 13.57
C THR A 298 27.31 -1.76 14.57
N GLY A 299 26.17 -2.36 14.21
CA GLY A 299 25.31 -3.11 15.13
C GLY A 299 24.41 -2.23 16.00
N PHE A 300 24.48 -0.90 15.87
CA PHE A 300 23.63 0.03 16.61
C PHE A 300 22.22 0.09 16.03
N ILE A 301 21.20 0.02 16.89
CA ILE A 301 19.78 0.08 16.53
C ILE A 301 19.22 1.45 16.95
N PRO A 302 19.04 2.41 16.03
CA PRO A 302 18.65 3.78 16.42
C PRO A 302 17.27 3.88 17.05
N PHE A 303 16.29 3.16 16.50
CA PHE A 303 14.91 3.15 16.98
C PHE A 303 14.53 1.76 17.50
N GLU A 304 14.95 1.43 18.73
CA GLU A 304 14.50 0.21 19.41
C GLU A 304 13.09 0.35 20.00
N GLY A 305 12.81 1.50 20.63
CA GLY A 305 11.59 1.72 21.41
C GLY A 305 11.47 0.81 22.64
N PRO A 306 10.44 1.02 23.49
CA PRO A 306 10.23 0.21 24.68
C PRO A 306 10.08 -1.27 24.33
N GLY A 307 10.93 -2.14 24.90
CA GLY A 307 10.88 -3.59 24.65
C GLY A 307 11.14 -4.02 23.20
N GLY A 308 11.81 -3.18 22.39
CA GLY A 308 12.10 -3.48 20.98
C GLY A 308 10.91 -3.27 20.02
N LEU A 309 9.81 -2.68 20.49
CA LEU A 309 8.58 -2.53 19.72
C LEU A 309 8.77 -1.76 18.41
N PHE A 310 9.61 -0.73 18.37
CA PHE A 310 9.80 0.06 17.16
C PHE A 310 10.48 -0.71 16.05
N VAL A 311 11.29 -1.71 16.38
CA VAL A 311 11.92 -2.57 15.37
C VAL A 311 10.86 -3.27 14.52
N VAL A 312 9.79 -3.76 15.14
CA VAL A 312 8.68 -4.43 14.43
C VAL A 312 7.93 -3.46 13.50
N PHE A 313 7.70 -2.21 13.93
CA PHE A 313 7.10 -1.19 13.06
C PHE A 313 8.04 -0.73 11.95
N MET A 314 9.34 -0.61 12.22
CA MET A 314 10.35 -0.33 11.20
C MET A 314 10.39 -1.43 10.14
N ILE A 315 10.28 -2.69 10.55
CA ILE A 315 10.11 -3.82 9.63
C ILE A 315 8.86 -3.65 8.75
N SER A 316 7.75 -3.20 9.32
CA SER A 316 6.51 -3.00 8.56
C SER A 316 6.59 -1.90 7.50
N LEU A 317 7.55 -0.98 7.59
CA LEU A 317 7.75 0.04 6.55
C LEU A 317 8.19 -0.56 5.21
N PHE A 318 8.86 -1.73 5.18
CA PHE A 318 9.25 -2.38 3.92
C PHE A 318 8.05 -2.72 3.04
N HIS A 319 7.03 -3.38 3.60
CA HIS A 319 5.83 -3.68 2.83
C HIS A 319 4.94 -2.45 2.64
N THR A 320 4.92 -1.52 3.60
CA THR A 320 4.19 -0.25 3.46
C THR A 320 4.71 0.56 2.26
N LEU A 321 6.02 0.56 2.03
CA LEU A 321 6.64 1.15 0.83
C LEU A 321 6.11 0.53 -0.46
N ALA A 322 6.08 -0.80 -0.52
CA ALA A 322 5.57 -1.53 -1.70
C ALA A 322 4.09 -1.19 -1.95
N LEU A 323 3.27 -1.18 -0.90
CA LEU A 323 1.85 -0.81 -0.97
C LEU A 323 1.65 0.63 -1.48
N LEU A 324 2.39 1.60 -0.92
CA LEU A 324 2.30 2.99 -1.35
C LEU A 324 2.77 3.18 -2.80
N ALA A 325 3.79 2.45 -3.24
CA ALA A 325 4.24 2.48 -4.63
C ALA A 325 3.17 1.91 -5.58
N ILE A 326 2.64 0.72 -5.29
CA ILE A 326 1.61 0.07 -6.11
C ILE A 326 0.34 0.94 -6.18
N THR A 327 -0.13 1.43 -5.03
CA THR A 327 -1.34 2.27 -4.97
C THR A 327 -1.15 3.63 -5.66
N ALA A 328 0.05 4.23 -5.61
CA ALA A 328 0.37 5.43 -6.37
C ALA A 328 0.26 5.19 -7.88
N VAL A 329 0.78 4.07 -8.38
CA VAL A 329 0.70 3.69 -9.80
C VAL A 329 -0.74 3.46 -10.22
N ILE A 330 -1.51 2.66 -9.48
CA ILE A 330 -2.93 2.38 -9.75
C ILE A 330 -3.74 3.68 -9.76
N SER A 331 -3.55 4.53 -8.75
CA SER A 331 -4.23 5.82 -8.64
C SER A 331 -3.90 6.73 -9.83
N THR A 332 -2.63 6.79 -10.22
CA THR A 332 -2.18 7.59 -11.37
C THR A 332 -2.78 7.10 -12.68
N TRP A 333 -2.79 5.79 -12.91
CA TRP A 333 -3.39 5.20 -14.11
C TRP A 333 -4.85 5.63 -14.28
N PHE A 334 -5.68 5.40 -13.26
CA PHE A 334 -7.09 5.76 -13.32
C PHE A 334 -7.31 7.26 -13.38
N TYR A 335 -6.46 8.06 -12.75
CA TYR A 335 -6.55 9.51 -12.84
C TYR A 335 -6.26 10.04 -14.26
N VAL A 336 -5.25 9.51 -14.95
CA VAL A 336 -4.92 9.90 -16.34
C VAL A 336 -6.11 9.70 -17.28
N PHE A 337 -6.92 8.66 -17.07
CA PHE A 337 -8.04 8.33 -17.96
C PHE A 337 -9.40 8.86 -17.51
N THR A 338 -9.65 8.97 -16.20
CA THR A 338 -10.94 9.46 -15.67
C THR A 338 -10.92 10.95 -15.37
N GLY A 339 -9.73 11.52 -15.14
CA GLY A 339 -9.57 12.85 -14.62
C GLY A 339 -10.13 13.05 -13.20
N GLN A 340 -10.37 11.97 -12.47
CA GLN A 340 -10.99 11.98 -11.14
C GLN A 340 -10.22 11.11 -10.17
N ILE A 341 -10.16 11.53 -8.90
CA ILE A 341 -9.43 10.81 -7.85
C ILE A 341 -10.15 9.56 -7.32
N TYR A 342 -11.45 9.44 -7.58
CA TYR A 342 -12.33 8.51 -6.87
C TYR A 342 -12.12 7.05 -7.26
N LEU A 343 -11.99 6.73 -8.55
CA LEU A 343 -11.83 5.33 -9.00
C LEU A 343 -10.58 4.69 -8.38
N GLY A 344 -9.45 5.41 -8.44
CA GLY A 344 -8.21 4.99 -7.79
C GLY A 344 -8.35 4.89 -6.27
N ALA A 345 -9.05 5.83 -5.63
CA ALA A 345 -9.23 5.82 -4.18
C ALA A 345 -10.07 4.64 -3.67
N PHE A 346 -11.22 4.37 -4.30
CA PHE A 346 -12.08 3.23 -3.95
C PHE A 346 -11.35 1.90 -4.15
N LEU A 347 -10.67 1.75 -5.29
CA LEU A 347 -9.94 0.52 -5.59
C LEU A 347 -8.75 0.32 -4.64
N ASN A 348 -7.90 1.33 -4.45
CA ASN A 348 -6.75 1.22 -3.54
C ASN A 348 -7.17 0.95 -2.10
N ALA A 349 -8.25 1.56 -1.62
CA ALA A 349 -8.79 1.29 -0.29
C ALA A 349 -9.20 -0.17 -0.15
N ALA A 350 -9.87 -0.74 -1.16
CA ALA A 350 -10.25 -2.14 -1.17
C ALA A 350 -9.02 -3.07 -1.21
N LEU A 351 -8.06 -2.80 -2.09
CA LEU A 351 -6.85 -3.62 -2.21
C LEU A 351 -6.06 -3.63 -0.90
N VAL A 352 -5.81 -2.46 -0.29
CA VAL A 352 -5.05 -2.39 0.97
C VAL A 352 -5.83 -2.96 2.14
N ALA A 353 -7.16 -2.75 2.20
CA ALA A 353 -8.00 -3.36 3.23
C ALA A 353 -7.98 -4.89 3.14
N TRP A 354 -8.06 -5.44 1.92
CA TRP A 354 -7.90 -6.87 1.69
C TRP A 354 -6.53 -7.35 2.16
N MET A 355 -5.49 -6.60 1.81
CA MET A 355 -4.13 -7.03 2.14
C MET A 355 -3.84 -7.06 3.64
N PHE A 356 -4.35 -6.07 4.37
CA PHE A 356 -4.27 -6.07 5.82
C PHE A 356 -5.15 -7.15 6.46
N ALA A 357 -6.37 -7.33 5.95
CA ALA A 357 -7.31 -8.29 6.50
C ALA A 357 -6.89 -9.75 6.29
N SER A 358 -6.13 -10.08 5.24
CA SER A 358 -5.72 -11.46 4.91
C SER A 358 -4.55 -11.96 5.77
N SER A 359 -3.58 -11.09 6.05
CA SER A 359 -2.24 -11.51 6.45
C SER A 359 -1.91 -11.27 7.93
N GLN A 360 -2.61 -10.35 8.57
CA GLN A 360 -2.16 -9.80 9.84
C GLN A 360 -2.63 -10.65 11.02
N VAL A 361 -1.78 -10.64 12.06
CA VAL A 361 -2.07 -11.27 13.36
C VAL A 361 -3.23 -10.53 13.99
N ILE A 362 -4.26 -11.28 14.32
CA ILE A 362 -5.43 -10.82 15.04
C ILE A 362 -5.14 -11.17 16.51
N ALA A 363 -5.19 -10.18 17.39
CA ALA A 363 -5.04 -10.41 18.82
C ALA A 363 -6.00 -11.52 19.25
N PRO A 364 -5.55 -12.48 20.08
CA PRO A 364 -6.43 -13.53 20.56
C PRO A 364 -7.64 -12.86 21.22
N ILE A 365 -8.83 -13.22 20.74
CA ILE A 365 -10.07 -12.82 21.39
C ILE A 365 -9.97 -13.41 22.80
N PRO A 366 -10.03 -12.60 23.88
CA PRO A 366 -10.16 -13.18 25.21
C PRO A 366 -11.44 -14.02 25.20
N VAL A 367 -11.27 -15.35 25.34
CA VAL A 367 -12.35 -16.33 25.43
C VAL A 367 -13.08 -16.14 26.75
#